data_AF-D7SAK9-F1
#
_entry.id   AF-D7SAK9-F1
#
_cell.length_a   1.000
_cell.length_b   1.000
_cell.length_c   1.000
_cell.angle_alpha   90.00
_cell.angle_beta   90.00
_cell.angle_gamma   90.00
#
_symmetry.space_group_name_H-M   'P 1'
#
loop_
_entity.id
_entity.type
_entity.pdbx_description
1 polymer ?
#
loop_
_entity_poly.entity_id
_entity_poly.type
_entity_poly.pdbx_seq_one_letter_code
_entity_poly.pdbx_strand_id
1 'polypeptide(L)'
;LKEAAEKAKIELSSSQQTEINLPFITADASGPKHLTLKLTRAKFESLVDDLVQRTVAPCKAALKDAGVSASEIDEVVLVGGMSRMPKVQEVVKQLFGKEPHKGVNPDEVVAMGAAIQAGVLQGDVKDVLLLDVTPLSLGIETLGGVFTRLIDRNTTIPTK
;
A
#
# COMPACT_ATOMS: atom_id res chain seq x y z
N LEU A 1 13.35 -16.84 -11.74
CA LEU A 1 12.52 -17.03 -10.50
C LEU A 1 11.72 -15.79 -10.12
N LYS A 2 12.34 -14.62 -9.90
CA LYS A 2 11.65 -13.36 -9.52
C LYS A 2 10.45 -13.02 -10.42
N GLU A 3 10.66 -12.93 -11.73
CA GLU A 3 9.61 -12.57 -12.70
C GLU A 3 8.45 -13.57 -12.71
N ALA A 4 8.75 -14.86 -12.63
CA ALA A 4 7.75 -15.92 -12.60
C ALA A 4 6.89 -15.85 -11.33
N ALA A 5 7.51 -15.55 -10.18
CA ALA A 5 6.80 -15.35 -8.92
C ALA A 5 5.91 -14.09 -8.97
N GLU A 6 6.39 -13.00 -9.56
CA GLU A 6 5.58 -11.79 -9.74
C GLU A 6 4.39 -12.01 -10.67
N LYS A 7 4.61 -12.69 -11.80
CA LYS A 7 3.53 -13.05 -12.73
C LYS A 7 2.49 -13.95 -12.05
N ALA A 8 2.92 -14.98 -11.33
CA ALA A 8 2.03 -15.85 -10.56
C ALA A 8 1.22 -15.07 -9.52
N LYS A 9 1.85 -14.15 -8.78
CA LYS A 9 1.17 -13.25 -7.82
C LYS A 9 0.06 -12.43 -8.51
N ILE A 10 0.35 -11.83 -9.67
CA ILE A 10 -0.62 -11.03 -10.42
C ILE A 10 -1.77 -11.92 -10.90
N GLU A 11 -1.47 -13.09 -11.48
CA GLU A 11 -2.50 -14.04 -11.94
C GLU A 11 -3.41 -14.52 -10.80
N LEU A 12 -2.85 -14.75 -9.61
CA LEU A 12 -3.64 -15.13 -8.43
C LEU A 12 -4.58 -14.04 -7.92
N SER A 13 -4.42 -12.79 -8.38
CA SER A 13 -5.37 -11.72 -8.06
C SER A 13 -6.70 -11.87 -8.80
N SER A 14 -6.73 -12.59 -9.94
CA SER A 14 -7.95 -12.91 -10.68
C SER A 14 -8.32 -14.40 -10.61
N SER A 15 -7.33 -15.29 -10.62
CA SER A 15 -7.50 -16.74 -10.64
C SER A 15 -7.31 -17.38 -9.26
N GLN A 16 -7.93 -18.54 -9.03
CA GLN A 16 -7.81 -19.29 -7.77
C GLN A 16 -6.52 -20.12 -7.68
N GLN A 17 -5.89 -20.39 -8.82
CA GLN A 17 -4.66 -21.15 -8.94
C GLN A 17 -3.87 -20.70 -10.17
N THR A 18 -2.54 -20.89 -10.13
CA THR A 18 -1.62 -20.68 -11.25
C THR A 18 -0.55 -21.77 -11.23
N GLU A 19 0.09 -22.01 -12.37
CA GLU A 19 1.21 -22.93 -12.51
C GLU A 19 2.49 -22.16 -12.86
N ILE A 20 3.48 -22.25 -11.97
CA ILE A 20 4.82 -21.73 -12.20
C ILE A 20 5.59 -22.82 -12.95
N ASN A 21 5.78 -22.61 -14.25
CA ASN A 21 6.52 -23.51 -15.11
C ASN A 21 7.79 -22.82 -15.65
N LEU A 22 8.95 -23.28 -15.18
CA LEU A 22 10.27 -22.79 -15.55
C LEU A 22 11.12 -23.96 -16.08
N PRO A 23 11.12 -24.18 -17.40
CA PRO A 23 11.95 -25.21 -17.99
C PRO A 23 13.44 -24.81 -17.94
N PHE A 24 14.32 -25.80 -17.80
CA PHE A 24 15.78 -25.60 -17.80
C PHE A 24 16.26 -24.56 -16.78
N ILE A 25 15.63 -24.53 -15.60
CA ILE A 25 15.93 -23.54 -14.55
C ILE A 25 17.38 -23.66 -14.03
N THR A 26 17.93 -24.87 -14.01
CA THR A 26 19.31 -25.15 -13.64
C THR A 26 19.72 -26.53 -14.17
N ALA A 27 20.95 -26.97 -13.91
CA ALA A 27 21.42 -28.31 -14.20
C ALA A 27 22.23 -28.86 -13.02
N ASP A 28 22.15 -30.16 -12.78
CA ASP A 28 22.99 -30.88 -11.81
C ASP A 28 23.73 -32.05 -12.49
N ALA A 29 24.40 -32.90 -11.70
CA ALA A 29 25.12 -34.07 -12.21
C ALA A 29 24.23 -35.08 -12.98
N SER A 30 22.91 -35.02 -12.80
CA SER A 30 21.93 -35.85 -13.52
C SER A 30 21.33 -35.17 -14.75
N GLY A 31 21.74 -33.93 -15.07
CA GLY A 31 21.31 -33.19 -16.25
C GLY A 31 20.44 -31.96 -15.95
N PRO A 32 19.75 -31.41 -16.98
CA PRO A 32 18.92 -30.22 -16.82
C PRO A 32 17.71 -30.46 -15.92
N LYS A 33 17.35 -29.43 -15.14
CA LYS A 33 16.21 -29.42 -14.22
C LYS A 33 15.13 -28.45 -14.69
N HIS A 34 13.90 -28.81 -14.39
CA HIS A 34 12.71 -28.00 -14.64
C HIS A 34 11.99 -27.78 -13.32
N LEU A 35 11.39 -26.60 -13.13
CA LEU A 35 10.52 -26.33 -12.00
C LEU A 35 9.09 -26.23 -12.51
N THR A 36 8.23 -27.14 -12.07
CA THR A 36 6.79 -27.08 -12.31
C THR A 36 6.09 -27.14 -10.96
N LEU A 37 5.45 -26.04 -10.56
CA LEU A 37 4.81 -25.89 -9.26
C LEU A 37 3.42 -25.28 -9.45
N LYS A 38 2.39 -25.92 -8.90
CA LYS A 38 1.06 -25.34 -8.80
C LYS A 38 0.94 -24.54 -7.50
N LEU A 39 0.51 -23.29 -7.60
CA LEU A 39 0.30 -22.40 -6.46
C LEU A 39 -1.18 -21.98 -6.43
N THR A 40 -1.84 -22.18 -5.28
CA THR A 40 -3.21 -21.73 -5.06
C THR A 40 -3.23 -20.35 -4.40
N ARG A 41 -4.31 -19.60 -4.60
CA ARG A 41 -4.52 -18.30 -3.95
C ARG A 41 -4.47 -18.43 -2.43
N ALA A 42 -5.17 -19.41 -1.86
CA ALA A 42 -5.16 -19.68 -0.43
C ALA A 42 -3.73 -19.92 0.12
N LYS A 43 -2.89 -20.67 -0.63
CA LYS A 43 -1.50 -20.87 -0.21
C LYS A 43 -0.71 -19.57 -0.30
N PHE A 44 -0.85 -18.80 -1.38
CA PHE A 44 -0.19 -17.50 -1.51
C PHE A 44 -0.60 -16.53 -0.40
N GLU A 45 -1.89 -16.41 -0.10
CA GLU A 45 -2.41 -15.59 1.00
C GLU A 45 -1.80 -16.01 2.35
N SER A 46 -1.69 -17.31 2.63
CA SER A 46 -1.01 -17.79 3.86
C SER A 46 0.47 -17.41 3.94
N LEU A 47 1.15 -17.21 2.81
CA LEU A 47 2.57 -16.85 2.76
C LEU A 47 2.82 -15.36 2.99
N VAL A 48 1.80 -14.51 2.80
CA VAL A 48 1.92 -13.05 2.90
C VAL A 48 0.96 -12.44 3.90
N ASP A 49 0.23 -13.25 4.67
CA ASP A 49 -0.76 -12.76 5.62
C ASP A 49 -0.13 -11.82 6.65
N ASP A 50 1.05 -12.14 7.17
CA ASP A 50 1.79 -11.27 8.09
C ASP A 50 2.06 -9.88 7.48
N LEU A 51 2.40 -9.82 6.19
CA LEU A 51 2.63 -8.56 5.47
C LEU A 51 1.35 -7.75 5.32
N VAL A 52 0.23 -8.41 5.05
CA VAL A 52 -1.08 -7.75 4.94
C VAL A 52 -1.53 -7.26 6.31
N GLN A 53 -1.43 -8.08 7.36
CA GLN A 53 -1.80 -7.69 8.73
C GLN A 53 -0.94 -6.54 9.26
N ARG A 54 0.34 -6.47 8.89
CA ARG A 54 1.22 -5.33 9.22
C ARG A 54 0.69 -3.98 8.72
N THR A 55 -0.16 -3.95 7.69
CA THR A 55 -0.77 -2.71 7.19
C THR A 55 -1.93 -2.20 8.06
N VAL A 56 -2.53 -3.06 8.88
CA VAL A 56 -3.70 -2.71 9.72
C VAL A 56 -3.31 -1.76 10.86
N ALA A 57 -2.15 -1.99 11.50
CA ALA A 57 -1.72 -1.19 12.63
C ALA A 57 -1.48 0.30 12.27
N PRO A 58 -0.78 0.64 11.16
CA PRO A 58 -0.69 2.02 10.68
C PRO A 58 -2.04 2.68 10.40
N CYS A 59 -3.00 1.97 9.79
CA CYS A 59 -4.33 2.52 9.53
C CYS A 59 -5.08 2.86 10.84
N LYS A 60 -4.99 1.98 11.86
CA LYS A 60 -5.58 2.25 13.18
C LYS A 60 -4.89 3.43 13.89
N ALA A 61 -3.57 3.54 13.76
CA ALA A 61 -2.83 4.67 14.31
C ALA A 61 -3.23 6.00 13.65
N ALA A 62 -3.45 6.01 12.33
CA ALA A 62 -3.93 7.18 11.61
C ALA A 62 -5.33 7.61 12.05
N LEU A 63 -6.28 6.66 12.19
CA LEU A 63 -7.61 6.95 12.73
C LEU A 63 -7.53 7.57 14.13
N LYS A 64 -6.68 7.01 15.00
CA LYS A 64 -6.44 7.52 16.34
C LYS A 64 -5.88 8.94 16.33
N ASP A 65 -4.90 9.22 15.48
CA ASP A 65 -4.30 10.55 15.36
C ASP A 65 -5.30 11.59 14.84
N ALA A 66 -6.17 11.19 13.90
CA ALA A 66 -7.23 12.03 13.36
C ALA A 66 -8.41 12.22 14.33
N GLY A 67 -8.50 11.42 15.40
CA GLY A 67 -9.59 11.48 16.37
C GLY A 67 -10.93 10.98 15.83
N VAL A 68 -10.91 10.16 14.78
CA VAL A 68 -12.12 9.64 14.11
C VAL A 68 -12.18 8.12 14.20
N SER A 69 -13.38 7.59 14.23
CA SER A 69 -13.67 6.16 14.14
C SER A 69 -13.73 5.71 12.67
N ALA A 70 -13.57 4.40 12.44
CA ALA A 70 -13.65 3.85 11.09
C ALA A 70 -15.04 4.05 10.44
N SER A 71 -16.10 4.15 11.24
CA SER A 71 -17.46 4.44 10.78
C SER A 71 -17.67 5.86 10.28
N GLU A 72 -16.83 6.81 10.70
CA GLU A 72 -16.89 8.21 10.26
C GLU A 72 -16.18 8.43 8.92
N ILE A 73 -15.50 7.42 8.38
CA ILE A 73 -14.88 7.49 7.06
C ILE A 73 -15.95 7.32 5.99
N ASP A 74 -16.17 8.34 5.17
CA ASP A 74 -17.20 8.31 4.11
C ASP A 74 -16.85 7.35 2.97
N GLU A 75 -15.63 7.48 2.44
CA GLU A 75 -15.12 6.70 1.32
C GLU A 75 -13.71 6.14 1.58
N VAL A 76 -13.43 4.98 1.01
CA VAL A 76 -12.10 4.35 1.07
C VAL A 76 -11.54 4.24 -0.34
N VAL A 77 -10.42 4.90 -0.63
CA VAL A 77 -9.78 4.86 -1.95
C VAL A 77 -8.55 3.97 -1.90
N LEU A 78 -8.45 3.02 -2.84
CA LEU A 78 -7.29 2.15 -2.98
C LEU A 78 -6.34 2.68 -4.05
N VAL A 79 -5.05 2.72 -3.72
CA VAL A 79 -3.99 3.22 -4.60
C VAL A 79 -2.86 2.19 -4.68
N GLY A 80 -2.27 2.03 -5.88
CA GLY A 80 -1.17 1.12 -6.17
C GLY A 80 -1.60 -0.30 -6.52
N GLY A 81 -0.86 -0.96 -7.43
CA GLY A 81 -1.23 -2.25 -8.00
C GLY A 81 -1.38 -3.41 -6.99
N MET A 82 -0.67 -3.38 -5.85
CA MET A 82 -0.84 -4.42 -4.80
C MET A 82 -2.21 -4.38 -4.12
N SER A 83 -2.93 -3.26 -4.19
CA SER A 83 -4.31 -3.16 -3.71
C SER A 83 -5.32 -3.97 -4.53
N ARG A 84 -4.91 -4.49 -5.70
CA ARG A 84 -5.71 -5.40 -6.54
C ARG A 84 -5.81 -6.82 -5.95
N MET A 85 -4.98 -7.16 -4.97
CA MET A 85 -5.03 -8.45 -4.29
C MET A 85 -6.36 -8.60 -3.50
N PRO A 86 -7.15 -9.66 -3.73
CA PRO A 86 -8.44 -9.85 -3.05
C PRO A 86 -8.35 -9.80 -1.52
N LYS A 87 -7.31 -10.41 -0.94
CA LYS A 87 -7.08 -10.39 0.52
C LYS A 87 -6.89 -8.98 1.08
N VAL A 88 -6.22 -8.09 0.34
CA VAL A 88 -6.03 -6.69 0.76
C VAL A 88 -7.37 -5.97 0.80
N GLN A 89 -8.20 -6.15 -0.23
CA GLN A 89 -9.54 -5.55 -0.28
C GLN A 89 -10.45 -6.08 0.83
N GLU A 90 -10.37 -7.38 1.13
CA GLU A 90 -11.09 -7.99 2.25
C GLU A 90 -10.70 -7.36 3.59
N VAL A 91 -9.40 -7.24 3.86
CA VAL A 91 -8.87 -6.66 5.11
C VAL A 91 -9.27 -5.19 5.25
N VAL A 92 -9.21 -4.42 4.15
CA VAL A 92 -9.68 -3.03 4.13
C VAL A 92 -11.17 -2.94 4.43
N LYS A 93 -11.99 -3.79 3.80
CA LYS A 93 -13.43 -3.86 4.08
C LYS A 93 -13.72 -4.24 5.53
N GLN A 94 -12.96 -5.17 6.11
CA GLN A 94 -13.07 -5.54 7.53
C GLN A 94 -12.68 -4.39 8.45
N LEU A 95 -11.68 -3.59 8.08
CA LEU A 95 -11.18 -2.49 8.89
C LEU A 95 -12.11 -1.28 8.90
N PHE A 96 -12.63 -0.90 7.73
CA PHE A 96 -13.45 0.32 7.56
C PHE A 96 -14.95 0.04 7.46
N GLY A 97 -15.37 -1.23 7.37
CA GLY A 97 -16.77 -1.61 7.24
C GLY A 97 -17.42 -1.19 5.91
N LYS A 98 -16.61 -0.77 4.92
CA LYS A 98 -17.07 -0.20 3.65
C LYS A 98 -16.36 -0.83 2.47
N GLU A 99 -17.07 -0.89 1.34
CA GLU A 99 -16.48 -1.29 0.06
C GLU A 99 -15.58 -0.17 -0.46
N PRO A 100 -14.34 -0.47 -0.89
CA PRO A 100 -13.48 0.54 -1.48
C PRO A 100 -14.03 1.10 -2.79
N HIS A 101 -13.85 2.39 -2.99
CA HIS A 101 -14.26 3.11 -4.19
C HIS A 101 -13.48 2.63 -5.42
N LYS A 102 -14.20 2.38 -6.51
CA LYS A 102 -13.66 1.83 -7.78
C LYS A 102 -13.57 2.86 -8.91
N GLY A 103 -14.00 4.10 -8.68
CA GLY A 103 -14.01 5.15 -9.72
C GLY A 103 -12.64 5.78 -10.01
N VAL A 104 -11.56 5.24 -9.43
CA VAL A 104 -10.21 5.78 -9.54
C VAL A 104 -9.29 4.69 -10.06
N ASN A 105 -8.45 5.00 -11.06
CA ASN A 105 -7.42 4.09 -11.52
C ASN A 105 -6.26 4.05 -10.48
N PRO A 106 -6.03 2.93 -9.78
CA PRO A 106 -5.03 2.86 -8.72
C PRO A 106 -3.59 3.02 -9.22
N ASP A 107 -3.34 2.83 -10.52
CA ASP A 107 -2.00 2.89 -11.11
C ASP A 107 -1.63 4.31 -11.58
N GLU A 108 -2.62 5.16 -11.87
CA GLU A 108 -2.41 6.48 -12.50
C GLU A 108 -2.81 7.65 -11.60
N VAL A 109 -3.66 7.42 -10.58
CA VAL A 109 -4.23 8.49 -9.75
C VAL A 109 -3.18 9.39 -9.10
N VAL A 110 -2.05 8.84 -8.69
CA VAL A 110 -0.96 9.62 -8.08
C VAL A 110 -0.38 10.61 -9.10
N ALA A 111 -0.15 10.16 -10.34
CA ALA A 111 0.37 11.02 -11.40
C ALA A 111 -0.63 12.11 -11.79
N MET A 112 -1.93 11.77 -11.83
CA MET A 112 -3.00 12.74 -12.07
C MET A 112 -3.05 13.79 -10.95
N GLY A 113 -2.97 13.37 -9.68
CA GLY A 113 -2.94 14.29 -8.54
C GLY A 113 -1.74 15.26 -8.59
N ALA A 114 -0.57 14.76 -8.99
CA ALA A 114 0.62 15.59 -9.19
C ALA A 114 0.43 16.63 -10.31
N ALA A 115 -0.19 16.25 -11.42
CA ALA A 115 -0.51 17.18 -12.52
C ALA A 115 -1.51 18.26 -12.09
N ILE A 116 -2.53 17.90 -11.31
CA ILE A 116 -3.48 18.87 -10.74
C ILE A 116 -2.75 19.85 -9.82
N GLN A 117 -1.88 19.34 -8.92
CA GLN A 117 -1.09 20.20 -8.04
C GLN A 117 -0.18 21.16 -8.83
N ALA A 118 0.41 20.73 -9.94
CA ALA A 118 1.19 21.61 -10.82
C ALA A 118 0.31 22.71 -11.45
N GLY A 119 -0.91 22.37 -11.90
CA GLY A 119 -1.88 23.34 -12.39
C GLY A 119 -2.31 24.37 -11.34
N VAL A 120 -2.42 23.97 -10.06
CA VAL A 120 -2.68 24.90 -8.94
C VAL A 120 -1.51 25.87 -8.76
N LEU A 121 -0.26 25.37 -8.82
CA LEU A 121 0.93 26.21 -8.69
C LEU A 121 1.09 27.20 -9.84
N GLN A 122 0.64 26.86 -11.05
CA GLN A 122 0.65 27.74 -12.23
C GLN A 122 -0.53 28.74 -12.24
N GLY A 123 -1.58 28.48 -11.44
CA GLY A 123 -2.81 29.28 -11.42
C GLY A 123 -3.85 28.88 -12.48
N ASP A 124 -3.61 27.80 -13.21
CA ASP A 124 -4.55 27.25 -14.21
C ASP A 124 -5.74 26.53 -13.54
N VAL A 125 -5.49 25.92 -12.38
CA VAL A 125 -6.52 25.32 -11.53
C VAL A 125 -6.82 26.28 -10.39
N LYS A 126 -8.08 26.74 -10.33
CA LYS A 126 -8.57 27.68 -9.31
C LYS A 126 -9.43 26.97 -8.28
N ASP A 127 -9.60 27.63 -7.14
CA ASP A 127 -10.49 27.20 -6.04
C ASP A 127 -10.11 25.85 -5.39
N VAL A 128 -8.83 25.48 -5.45
CA VAL A 128 -8.28 24.32 -4.75
C VAL A 128 -7.29 24.80 -3.68
N LEU A 129 -7.55 24.45 -2.42
CA LEU A 129 -6.66 24.69 -1.29
C LEU A 129 -6.24 23.33 -0.71
N LEU A 130 -4.94 23.11 -0.59
CA LEU A 130 -4.36 21.91 0.03
C LEU A 130 -3.58 22.31 1.28
N LEU A 131 -3.88 21.66 2.40
CA LEU A 131 -3.13 21.75 3.65
C LEU A 131 -2.63 20.35 3.99
N ASP A 132 -1.32 20.15 3.93
CA ASP A 132 -0.67 18.88 4.25
C ASP A 132 0.01 18.93 5.62
N VAL A 133 0.55 17.81 6.10
CA VAL A 133 1.18 17.68 7.43
C VAL A 133 2.56 17.01 7.36
N THR A 134 3.40 17.21 8.37
CA THR A 134 4.61 16.39 8.54
C THR A 134 4.26 15.01 9.11
N PRO A 135 4.71 13.89 8.51
CA PRO A 135 4.34 12.54 8.98
C PRO A 135 5.10 12.10 10.23
N LEU A 136 6.21 12.76 10.56
CA LEU A 136 7.09 12.41 11.66
C LEU A 136 7.33 13.61 12.57
N SER A 137 7.54 13.33 13.86
CA SER A 137 7.94 14.35 14.80
C SER A 137 9.38 14.75 14.55
N LEU A 138 9.63 16.04 14.40
CA LEU A 138 10.97 16.61 14.32
C LEU A 138 11.43 16.95 15.73
N GLY A 139 12.67 16.64 16.06
CA GLY A 139 13.23 16.87 17.39
C GLY A 139 14.74 16.82 17.37
N ILE A 140 15.34 17.10 18.53
CA ILE A 140 16.78 17.03 18.75
C ILE A 140 17.10 16.08 19.90
N GLU A 141 18.30 15.54 19.88
CA GLU A 141 18.85 14.82 21.02
C GLU A 141 19.24 15.83 22.13
N THR A 142 18.89 15.49 23.37
CA THR A 142 19.19 16.28 24.56
C THR A 142 20.01 15.45 25.55
N LEU A 143 20.56 16.10 26.59
CA LEU A 143 21.44 15.45 27.57
C LEU A 143 20.84 14.14 28.09
N GLY A 144 21.64 13.07 28.07
CA GLY A 144 21.20 11.72 28.42
C GLY A 144 20.67 10.90 27.24
N GLY A 145 20.86 11.36 26.01
CA GLY A 145 20.46 10.63 24.80
C GLY A 145 18.94 10.63 24.56
N VAL A 146 18.24 11.63 25.12
CA VAL A 146 16.78 11.71 25.06
C VAL A 146 16.36 12.50 23.83
N PHE A 147 15.49 11.91 22.99
CA PHE A 147 14.87 12.60 21.86
C PHE A 147 13.78 13.55 22.35
N THR A 148 14.03 14.85 22.25
CA THR A 148 13.08 15.91 22.62
C THR A 148 12.44 16.47 21.35
N ARG A 149 11.11 16.35 21.26
CA ARG A 149 10.32 16.82 20.12
C ARG A 149 10.23 18.35 20.10
N LEU A 150 10.32 18.90 18.90
CA LEU A 150 10.16 20.33 18.60
C LEU A 150 8.90 20.58 17.76
N ILE A 151 8.65 19.73 16.76
CA ILE A 151 7.42 19.74 15.96
C ILE A 151 6.83 18.34 16.04
N ASP A 152 5.59 18.22 16.50
CA ASP A 152 4.92 16.92 16.57
C ASP A 152 4.53 16.42 15.18
N ARG A 153 4.36 15.09 15.08
CA ARG A 153 3.85 14.50 13.84
C ARG A 153 2.42 14.95 13.62
N ASN A 154 1.97 14.99 12.37
CA ASN A 154 0.68 15.50 11.94
C ASN A 154 0.49 17.03 12.13
N THR A 155 1.56 17.79 12.38
CA THR A 155 1.52 19.26 12.34
C THR A 155 1.38 19.74 10.90
N THR A 156 0.42 20.63 10.63
CA THR A 156 0.19 21.24 9.30
C THR A 156 1.43 21.99 8.81
N ILE A 157 1.76 21.84 7.53
CA ILE A 157 2.86 22.52 6.87
C ILE A 157 2.36 23.56 5.85
N PRO A 158 3.06 24.69 5.69
CA PRO A 158 4.32 25.06 6.35
C PRO A 158 4.14 25.48 7.83
N THR A 159 5.11 25.14 8.67
CA THR A 159 5.18 25.54 10.09
C THR A 159 6.59 26.05 10.44
N LYS A 160 6.78 26.71 11.59
CA LYS A 160 8.07 27.22 12.08
C LYS A 160 8.29 26.83 13.54
#